data_AF-A0A946X3V8-F1
#
_entry.id   AF-A0A946X3V8-F1
#
_cell.length_a   1.000
_cell.length_b   1.000
_cell.length_c   1.000
_cell.angle_alpha   90.00
_cell.angle_beta   90.00
_cell.angle_gamma   90.00
#
_symmetry.space_group_name_H-M   'P 1'
#
loop_
_entity.id
_entity.type
_entity.pdbx_description
1 polymer ?
#
loop_
_entity_poly.entity_id
_entity_poly.type
_entity_poly.pdbx_seq_one_letter_code
_entity_poly.pdbx_strand_id
1 'polypeptide(L)'
;MATGTVQTFIDGMTFTTVEGETVRLNGIDVPVGAAPGRNAAKAELEELIPAGTVLTLIADTTTTVPSSSTKLYWAFDGAVNVSVQMCVLGYARFAGREQNKVATAGVSTTDYFANNTYIAAVKAASDAAEIALTGLWNTHWKGAFEIEASSPGDGATEVPIDTAITITMTQSVSSASLYDPSDTTAEADGRSWAVSMYNASMVDVECQVTVLANVITVTPSIPLVNDVQHVVRITGADLSPYAVQNRQGDNLAVTQNVFFTTGSKITVDITEDEAAAKGSTIYRPTPIVQRPLEVNATDPEQHATHQSTFPTITVQFT
;
A
#
# COMPACT_ATOMS: atom_id res chain seq x y z
N MET A 1 -11.83 37.06 -17.83
CA MET A 1 -11.52 37.09 -16.38
C MET A 1 -12.56 37.95 -15.70
N ALA A 2 -13.14 37.47 -14.61
CA ALA A 2 -14.10 38.21 -13.80
C ALA A 2 -13.50 38.46 -12.41
N THR A 3 -14.09 39.38 -11.66
CA THR A 3 -13.82 39.52 -10.23
C THR A 3 -15.03 39.05 -9.44
N GLY A 4 -14.82 38.43 -8.28
CA GLY A 4 -15.90 38.03 -7.40
C GLY A 4 -15.52 38.26 -5.93
N THR A 5 -16.45 38.84 -5.17
CA THR A 5 -16.25 39.10 -3.74
C THR A 5 -16.81 37.94 -2.94
N VAL A 6 -15.99 37.24 -2.15
CA VAL A 6 -16.41 36.08 -1.35
C VAL A 6 -17.53 36.47 -0.40
N GLN A 7 -18.61 35.68 -0.37
CA GLN A 7 -19.77 35.92 0.49
C GLN A 7 -20.01 34.78 1.49
N THR A 8 -20.27 33.57 1.01
CA THR A 8 -20.66 32.43 1.87
C THR A 8 -19.98 31.15 1.41
N PHE A 9 -19.53 30.33 2.36
CA PHE A 9 -18.91 29.02 2.08
C PHE A 9 -19.89 27.87 2.22
N ILE A 10 -19.89 26.98 1.24
CA ILE A 10 -20.73 25.78 1.19
C ILE A 10 -19.94 24.57 1.72
N ASP A 11 -18.71 24.40 1.24
CA ASP A 11 -17.75 23.36 1.66
C ASP A 11 -16.29 23.82 1.42
N GLY A 12 -15.32 22.93 1.62
CA GLY A 12 -13.88 23.23 1.46
C GLY A 12 -13.41 23.49 0.02
N MET A 13 -14.29 23.48 -0.98
CA MET A 13 -13.96 23.84 -2.36
C MET A 13 -15.01 24.73 -3.04
N THR A 14 -16.09 25.10 -2.34
CA THR A 14 -17.24 25.76 -2.95
C THR A 14 -17.73 26.93 -2.10
N PHE A 15 -17.90 28.09 -2.73
CA PHE A 15 -18.43 29.31 -2.10
C PHE A 15 -19.27 30.12 -3.08
N THR A 16 -20.03 31.09 -2.58
CA THR A 16 -20.79 32.05 -3.37
C THR A 16 -20.13 33.42 -3.31
N THR A 17 -20.30 34.22 -4.37
CA THR A 17 -19.87 35.61 -4.41
C THR A 17 -21.04 36.58 -4.23
N VAL A 18 -20.76 37.82 -3.84
CA VAL A 18 -21.76 38.91 -3.71
C VAL A 18 -22.48 39.16 -5.03
N GLU A 19 -21.79 38.93 -6.15
CA GLU A 19 -22.30 39.07 -7.52
C GLU A 19 -23.25 37.92 -7.93
N GLY A 20 -23.47 36.95 -7.04
CA GLY A 20 -24.42 35.84 -7.24
C GLY A 20 -23.84 34.64 -7.99
N GLU A 21 -22.53 34.59 -8.22
CA GLU A 21 -21.87 33.42 -8.82
C GLU A 21 -21.59 32.36 -7.75
N THR A 22 -21.83 31.08 -8.09
CA THR A 22 -21.36 29.94 -7.29
C THR A 22 -20.03 29.49 -7.86
N VAL A 23 -18.97 29.60 -7.05
CA VAL A 23 -17.61 29.26 -7.42
C VAL A 23 -17.26 27.91 -6.84
N ARG A 24 -16.92 26.95 -7.70
CA ARG A 24 -16.28 25.70 -7.31
C ARG A 24 -14.83 25.69 -7.78
N LEU A 25 -13.90 25.53 -6.84
CA LEU A 25 -12.47 25.49 -7.11
C LEU A 25 -12.12 24.31 -8.00
N ASN A 26 -11.35 24.59 -9.05
CA ASN A 26 -10.93 23.59 -10.03
C ASN A 26 -9.70 22.80 -9.56
N GLY A 27 -9.53 21.60 -10.13
CA GLY A 27 -8.36 20.74 -9.94
C GLY A 27 -8.29 19.98 -8.61
N ILE A 28 -9.14 20.31 -7.64
CA ILE A 28 -9.07 19.77 -6.28
C ILE A 28 -10.29 18.95 -5.88
N ASP A 29 -10.07 18.05 -4.93
CA ASP A 29 -11.08 17.27 -4.23
C ASP A 29 -10.92 17.48 -2.72
N VAL A 30 -12.05 17.62 -2.02
CA VAL A 30 -12.10 17.81 -0.55
C VAL A 30 -13.12 16.85 0.05
N PRO A 31 -13.08 16.54 1.35
CA PRO A 31 -14.08 15.69 1.95
C PRO A 31 -15.45 16.38 1.92
N VAL A 32 -16.48 15.68 1.44
CA VAL A 32 -17.85 16.21 1.29
C VAL A 32 -18.87 15.39 2.09
N GLY A 33 -20.08 15.93 2.24
CA GLY A 33 -21.17 15.26 2.96
C GLY A 33 -20.85 15.04 4.45
N ALA A 34 -20.89 13.79 4.89
CA ALA A 34 -20.57 13.40 6.27
C ALA A 34 -19.12 12.90 6.44
N ALA A 35 -18.26 13.05 5.43
CA ALA A 35 -16.88 12.60 5.50
C ALA A 35 -16.08 13.33 6.60
N PRO A 36 -15.24 12.63 7.38
CA PRO A 36 -14.28 13.26 8.28
C PRO A 36 -13.40 14.28 7.54
N GLY A 37 -12.95 15.34 8.22
CA GLY A 37 -12.13 16.39 7.61
C GLY A 37 -12.89 17.45 6.81
N ARG A 38 -14.18 17.23 6.47
CA ARG A 38 -15.00 18.23 5.74
C ARG A 38 -15.00 19.61 6.39
N ASN A 39 -15.28 19.66 7.69
CA ASN A 39 -15.38 20.92 8.41
C ASN A 39 -14.01 21.62 8.52
N ALA A 40 -12.93 20.84 8.63
CA ALA A 40 -11.57 21.38 8.68
C ALA A 40 -11.17 21.97 7.32
N ALA A 41 -11.45 21.28 6.21
CA ALA A 41 -11.24 21.83 4.88
C ALA A 41 -12.07 23.10 4.60
N LYS A 42 -13.32 23.16 5.10
CA LYS A 42 -14.14 24.38 5.02
C LYS A 42 -13.54 25.53 5.83
N ALA A 43 -13.13 25.26 7.07
CA ALA A 43 -12.54 26.25 7.95
C ALA A 43 -11.23 26.82 7.39
N GLU A 44 -10.38 25.97 6.81
CA GLU A 44 -9.15 26.43 6.17
C GLU A 44 -9.45 27.33 4.96
N LEU A 45 -10.44 26.97 4.13
CA LEU A 45 -10.83 27.80 3.00
C LEU A 45 -11.38 29.16 3.48
N GLU A 46 -12.14 29.17 4.58
CA GLU A 46 -12.63 30.39 5.25
C GLU A 46 -11.50 31.28 5.78
N GLU A 47 -10.43 30.69 6.33
CA GLU A 47 -9.26 31.41 6.80
C GLU A 47 -8.40 31.95 5.65
N LEU A 48 -8.25 31.15 4.59
CA LEU A 48 -7.43 31.50 3.43
C LEU A 48 -8.03 32.64 2.61
N ILE A 49 -9.35 32.65 2.42
CA ILE A 49 -10.05 33.68 1.64
C ILE A 49 -11.31 34.21 2.35
N PRO A 50 -11.18 34.91 3.50
CA PRO A 50 -12.33 35.31 4.31
C PRO A 50 -13.45 36.02 3.54
N ALA A 51 -14.67 36.00 4.07
CA ALA A 51 -15.78 36.73 3.46
C ALA A 51 -15.42 38.22 3.30
N GLY A 52 -15.65 38.76 2.09
CA GLY A 52 -15.20 40.09 1.68
C GLY A 52 -13.91 40.09 0.85
N THR A 53 -13.16 39.00 0.78
CA THR A 53 -11.98 38.89 -0.11
C THR A 53 -12.39 39.00 -1.57
N VAL A 54 -11.68 39.83 -2.33
CA VAL A 54 -11.92 40.04 -3.76
C VAL A 54 -10.98 39.14 -4.56
N LEU A 55 -11.54 38.21 -5.31
CA LEU A 55 -10.79 37.22 -6.07
C LEU A 55 -10.85 37.51 -7.57
N THR A 56 -9.74 37.24 -8.26
CA THR A 56 -9.76 37.10 -9.72
C THR A 56 -10.24 35.70 -10.08
N LEU A 57 -11.29 35.60 -10.88
CA LEU A 57 -11.92 34.36 -11.27
C LEU A 57 -11.70 34.08 -12.76
N ILE A 58 -11.13 32.91 -13.03
CA ILE A 58 -10.92 32.39 -14.40
C ILE A 58 -11.76 31.13 -14.53
N ALA A 59 -12.84 31.20 -15.31
CA ALA A 59 -13.69 30.04 -15.56
C ALA A 59 -12.94 29.00 -16.40
N ASP A 60 -12.98 27.73 -15.98
CA ASP A 60 -12.50 26.63 -16.79
C ASP A 60 -13.54 26.31 -17.88
N THR A 61 -13.22 26.68 -19.12
CA THR A 61 -14.05 26.42 -20.31
C THR A 61 -13.74 25.09 -20.96
N THR A 62 -12.74 24.36 -20.47
CA THR A 62 -12.20 23.14 -21.07
C THR A 62 -12.78 21.87 -20.46
N THR A 63 -13.30 21.96 -19.23
CA THR A 63 -13.93 20.83 -18.52
C THR A 63 -15.45 20.93 -18.59
N THR A 64 -16.10 20.03 -19.34
CA THR A 64 -17.55 19.81 -19.24
C THR A 64 -17.87 19.11 -17.91
N VAL A 65 -18.45 19.84 -16.96
CA VAL A 65 -19.01 19.27 -15.73
C VAL A 65 -20.38 18.63 -16.06
N PRO A 66 -20.69 17.41 -15.60
CA PRO A 66 -21.91 16.70 -15.98
C PRO A 66 -23.23 17.39 -15.59
N SER A 67 -23.22 18.35 -14.66
CA SER A 67 -24.40 19.13 -14.27
C SER A 67 -24.26 20.60 -14.70
N SER A 68 -25.30 21.11 -15.36
CA SER A 68 -25.32 22.40 -16.07
C SER A 68 -25.24 23.66 -15.21
N SER A 69 -25.15 23.55 -13.88
CA SER A 69 -25.16 24.69 -12.95
C SER A 69 -23.83 24.95 -12.24
N THR A 70 -22.90 23.99 -12.20
CA THR A 70 -21.64 24.16 -11.47
C THR A 70 -20.51 24.53 -12.43
N LYS A 71 -20.13 25.81 -12.46
CA LYS A 71 -18.96 26.27 -13.18
C LYS A 71 -17.70 26.05 -12.33
N LEU A 72 -16.65 25.53 -12.95
CA LEU A 72 -15.34 25.38 -12.31
C LEU A 72 -14.53 26.66 -12.54
N TYR A 73 -13.83 27.09 -11.51
CA TYR A 73 -13.00 28.29 -11.57
C TYR A 73 -11.62 28.02 -10.98
N TRP A 74 -10.63 28.67 -11.58
CA TRP A 74 -9.41 29.03 -10.90
C TRP A 74 -9.63 30.38 -10.23
N ALA A 75 -9.55 30.40 -8.90
CA ALA A 75 -9.68 31.60 -8.11
C ALA A 75 -8.30 32.05 -7.61
N PHE A 76 -8.04 33.35 -7.70
CA PHE A 76 -6.77 33.95 -7.30
C PHE A 76 -6.99 35.10 -6.32
N ASP A 77 -6.27 35.05 -5.20
CA ASP A 77 -6.05 36.21 -4.33
C ASP A 77 -4.70 36.84 -4.70
N GLY A 78 -4.74 37.96 -5.41
CA GLY A 78 -3.56 38.52 -6.08
C GLY A 78 -2.94 37.51 -7.05
N ALA A 79 -1.73 37.04 -6.74
CA ALA A 79 -1.00 36.04 -7.53
C ALA A 79 -1.16 34.60 -7.01
N VAL A 80 -1.83 34.40 -5.87
CA VAL A 80 -1.95 33.09 -5.22
C VAL A 80 -3.16 32.34 -5.76
N ASN A 81 -2.94 31.17 -6.35
CA ASN A 81 -4.01 30.26 -6.76
C ASN A 81 -4.57 29.54 -5.52
N VAL A 82 -5.84 29.78 -5.22
CA VAL A 82 -6.51 29.24 -4.01
C VAL A 82 -6.53 27.71 -4.03
N SER A 83 -6.78 27.08 -5.18
CA SER A 83 -6.75 25.61 -5.30
C SER A 83 -5.37 25.03 -4.96
N VAL A 84 -4.31 25.66 -5.45
CA VAL A 84 -2.93 25.24 -5.15
C VAL A 84 -2.65 25.40 -3.66
N GLN A 85 -3.05 26.51 -3.06
CA GLN A 85 -2.80 26.78 -1.65
C GLN A 85 -3.55 25.82 -0.72
N MET A 86 -4.80 25.47 -1.04
CA MET A 86 -5.54 24.42 -0.33
C MET A 86 -4.84 23.05 -0.37
N CYS A 87 -4.17 22.73 -1.49
CA CYS A 87 -3.34 21.53 -1.60
C CYS A 87 -2.03 21.65 -0.83
N VAL A 88 -1.32 22.79 -0.88
CA VAL A 88 -0.10 23.04 -0.10
C VAL A 88 -0.35 22.86 1.39
N LEU A 89 -1.51 23.32 1.88
CA LEU A 89 -1.93 23.19 3.27
C LEU A 89 -2.51 21.80 3.59
N GLY A 90 -2.66 20.94 2.59
CA GLY A 90 -3.11 19.56 2.75
C GLY A 90 -4.59 19.38 3.06
N TYR A 91 -5.41 20.41 2.88
CA TYR A 91 -6.86 20.33 3.09
C TYR A 91 -7.64 19.94 1.82
N ALA A 92 -6.96 19.88 0.69
CA ALA A 92 -7.46 19.33 -0.55
C ALA A 92 -6.42 18.42 -1.21
N ARG A 93 -6.88 17.46 -2.00
CA ARG A 93 -6.04 16.60 -2.84
C ARG A 93 -6.29 16.86 -4.31
N PHE A 94 -5.36 16.46 -5.17
CA PHE A 94 -5.58 16.50 -6.62
C PHE A 94 -6.76 15.59 -7.01
N ALA A 95 -7.71 16.13 -7.78
CA ALA A 95 -8.94 15.42 -8.15
C ALA A 95 -8.78 14.35 -9.26
N GLY A 96 -7.55 14.06 -9.70
CA GLY A 96 -7.28 13.02 -10.72
C GLY A 96 -7.80 13.37 -12.13
N ARG A 97 -8.15 14.63 -12.41
CA ARG A 97 -8.63 15.04 -13.73
C ARG A 97 -7.44 15.34 -14.63
N GLU A 98 -6.86 14.32 -15.22
CA GLU A 98 -5.96 14.51 -16.36
C GLU A 98 -6.78 15.03 -17.55
N GLN A 99 -6.43 16.20 -18.07
CA GLN A 99 -7.08 16.73 -19.26
C GLN A 99 -6.57 16.02 -20.51
N ASN A 100 -7.06 14.79 -20.73
CA ASN A 100 -6.78 13.99 -21.92
C ASN A 100 -7.47 14.50 -23.20
N LYS A 101 -8.01 15.73 -23.21
CA LYS A 101 -8.62 16.32 -24.40
C LYS A 101 -7.72 17.41 -24.95
N VAL A 102 -7.06 17.09 -26.05
CA VAL A 102 -6.55 18.06 -27.03
C VAL A 102 -7.62 19.14 -27.21
N ALA A 103 -7.24 20.42 -27.14
CA ALA A 103 -8.15 21.58 -27.18
C ALA A 103 -9.35 21.30 -28.10
N THR A 104 -10.53 21.12 -27.51
CA THR A 104 -11.76 20.91 -28.29
C THR A 104 -11.94 22.15 -29.16
N ALA A 105 -12.30 21.98 -30.43
CA ALA A 105 -12.49 23.09 -31.36
C ALA A 105 -13.37 24.19 -30.72
N GLY A 106 -12.78 25.38 -30.48
CA GLY A 106 -13.44 26.50 -29.81
C GLY A 106 -12.80 26.96 -28.50
N VAL A 107 -11.90 26.18 -27.89
CA VAL A 107 -11.08 26.62 -26.74
C VAL A 107 -9.84 27.34 -27.26
N SER A 108 -9.50 28.51 -26.70
CA SER A 108 -8.26 29.19 -27.07
C SER A 108 -7.06 28.36 -26.60
N THR A 109 -6.03 28.25 -27.43
CA THR A 109 -4.80 27.51 -27.09
C THR A 109 -4.13 28.07 -25.82
N THR A 110 -4.23 29.38 -25.61
CA THR A 110 -3.75 30.07 -24.40
C THR A 110 -4.47 29.60 -23.14
N ASP A 111 -5.80 29.51 -23.15
CA ASP A 111 -6.58 29.04 -21.99
C ASP A 111 -6.27 27.58 -21.66
N TYR A 112 -6.05 26.75 -22.68
CA TYR A 112 -5.65 25.35 -22.52
C TYR A 112 -4.29 25.21 -21.81
N PHE A 113 -3.25 25.94 -22.25
CA PHE A 113 -1.92 25.87 -21.62
C PHE A 113 -1.91 26.45 -20.20
N ALA A 114 -2.64 27.53 -19.95
CA ALA A 114 -2.78 28.09 -18.61
C ALA A 114 -3.44 27.07 -17.67
N ASN A 115 -4.51 26.42 -18.12
CA ASN A 115 -5.22 25.42 -17.34
C ASN A 115 -4.33 24.22 -16.99
N ASN A 116 -3.58 23.70 -17.95
CA ASN A 116 -2.62 22.61 -17.70
C ASN A 116 -1.53 23.01 -16.71
N THR A 117 -1.08 24.27 -16.74
CA THR A 117 -0.08 24.79 -15.78
C THR A 117 -0.64 24.79 -14.36
N TYR A 118 -1.89 25.22 -14.18
CA TYR A 118 -2.54 25.21 -12.86
C TYR A 118 -2.79 23.79 -12.35
N ILE A 119 -3.21 22.87 -13.22
CA ILE A 119 -3.37 21.45 -12.87
C ILE A 119 -2.05 20.84 -12.42
N ALA A 120 -0.96 21.09 -13.15
CA ALA A 120 0.38 20.63 -12.76
C ALA A 120 0.79 21.19 -11.40
N ALA A 121 0.52 22.46 -11.13
CA ALA A 121 0.80 23.08 -9.83
C ALA A 121 -0.04 22.48 -8.69
N VAL A 122 -1.34 22.23 -8.91
CA VAL A 122 -2.20 21.54 -7.93
C VAL A 122 -1.69 20.13 -7.66
N LYS A 123 -1.34 19.37 -8.69
CA LYS A 123 -0.80 18.02 -8.53
C LYS A 123 0.50 18.06 -7.72
N ALA A 124 1.45 18.92 -8.10
CA ALA A 124 2.72 19.04 -7.38
C ALA A 124 2.52 19.45 -5.91
N ALA A 125 1.59 20.37 -5.63
CA ALA A 125 1.25 20.78 -4.27
C ALA A 125 0.60 19.64 -3.47
N SER A 126 -0.32 18.88 -4.09
CA SER A 126 -0.96 17.72 -3.47
C SER A 126 0.06 16.62 -3.16
N ASP A 127 0.92 16.27 -4.12
CA ASP A 127 1.97 15.27 -3.95
C ASP A 127 2.93 15.71 -2.82
N ALA A 128 3.30 17.00 -2.78
CA ALA A 128 4.17 17.54 -1.73
C ALA A 128 3.51 17.50 -0.34
N ALA A 129 2.22 17.83 -0.24
CA ALA A 129 1.48 17.77 1.01
C ALA A 129 1.23 16.33 1.49
N GLU A 130 1.06 15.39 0.57
CA GLU A 130 1.03 13.95 0.85
C GLU A 130 2.39 13.48 1.40
N ILE A 131 3.49 13.84 0.73
CA ILE A 131 4.86 13.51 1.19
C ILE A 131 5.13 14.12 2.57
N ALA A 132 4.71 15.36 2.79
CA ALA A 132 4.90 16.09 4.05
C ALA A 132 3.84 15.77 5.12
N LEU A 133 2.83 14.96 4.80
CA LEU A 133 1.63 14.73 5.63
C LEU A 133 1.02 16.02 6.23
N THR A 134 0.89 17.06 5.41
CA THR A 134 0.31 18.33 5.86
C THR A 134 -1.23 18.24 5.88
N GLY A 135 -1.87 18.99 6.78
CA GLY A 135 -3.34 19.08 6.84
C GLY A 135 -4.02 17.73 7.01
N LEU A 136 -4.99 17.42 6.16
CA LEU A 136 -5.77 16.19 6.22
C LEU A 136 -5.00 14.93 5.77
N TRP A 137 -3.80 15.07 5.20
CA TRP A 137 -2.95 13.92 4.85
C TRP A 137 -2.41 13.17 6.07
N ASN A 138 -2.38 13.80 7.26
CA ASN A 138 -1.99 13.12 8.49
C ASN A 138 -3.11 12.30 9.15
N THR A 139 -4.38 12.49 8.76
CA THR A 139 -5.53 12.00 9.56
C THR A 139 -6.66 11.41 8.73
N HIS A 140 -6.94 11.94 7.54
CA HIS A 140 -8.13 11.56 6.77
C HIS A 140 -7.81 10.97 5.40
N TRP A 141 -6.91 11.60 4.65
CA TRP A 141 -6.56 11.12 3.30
C TRP A 141 -5.65 9.89 3.31
N LYS A 142 -5.07 9.58 4.47
CA LYS A 142 -4.23 8.42 4.69
C LYS A 142 -5.11 7.17 4.83
N GLY A 143 -4.87 6.16 4.00
CA GLY A 143 -5.40 4.82 4.25
C GLY A 143 -4.89 4.30 5.60
N ALA A 144 -5.63 3.39 6.24
CA ALA A 144 -5.17 2.78 7.49
C ALA A 144 -3.76 2.21 7.31
N PHE A 145 -2.89 2.37 8.31
CA PHE A 145 -1.58 1.71 8.29
C PHE A 145 -1.79 0.25 8.68
N GLU A 146 -1.75 -0.64 7.68
CA GLU A 146 -2.10 -2.05 7.79
C GLU A 146 -1.38 -2.90 6.74
N ILE A 147 -1.49 -4.22 6.83
CA ILE A 147 -1.03 -5.14 5.79
C ILE A 147 -1.95 -4.98 4.56
N GLU A 148 -1.37 -4.71 3.41
CA GLU A 148 -2.05 -4.70 2.11
C GLU A 148 -2.04 -6.09 1.46
N ALA A 149 -0.89 -6.78 1.52
CA ALA A 149 -0.70 -8.10 0.91
C ALA A 149 0.46 -8.87 1.53
N SER A 150 0.54 -10.17 1.27
CA SER A 150 1.69 -11.01 1.61
C SER A 150 2.04 -12.00 0.49
N SER A 151 3.29 -12.44 0.44
CA SER A 151 3.75 -13.54 -0.40
C SER A 151 4.70 -14.43 0.41
N PRO A 152 4.40 -15.73 0.59
CA PRO A 152 3.13 -16.39 0.26
C PRO A 152 1.91 -15.67 0.85
N GLY A 153 0.76 -15.81 0.17
CA GLY A 153 -0.50 -15.24 0.64
C GLY A 153 -0.91 -15.83 2.00
N ASP A 154 -1.64 -15.06 2.80
CA ASP A 154 -2.18 -15.55 4.07
C ASP A 154 -3.01 -16.83 3.87
N GLY A 155 -2.69 -17.86 4.66
CA GLY A 155 -3.25 -19.20 4.56
C GLY A 155 -2.63 -20.08 3.47
N ALA A 156 -1.53 -19.68 2.83
CA ALA A 156 -0.84 -20.50 1.82
C ALA A 156 -0.38 -21.85 2.39
N THR A 157 -0.50 -22.91 1.60
CA THR A 157 -0.03 -24.27 1.91
C THR A 157 1.10 -24.66 0.97
N GLU A 158 1.82 -25.74 1.30
CA GLU A 158 2.93 -26.26 0.49
C GLU A 158 4.06 -25.24 0.27
N VAL A 159 4.26 -24.35 1.24
CA VAL A 159 5.34 -23.36 1.19
C VAL A 159 6.69 -24.08 1.39
N PRO A 160 7.69 -23.88 0.51
CA PRO A 160 9.01 -24.45 0.73
C PRO A 160 9.61 -23.98 2.06
N ILE A 161 10.29 -24.88 2.77
CA ILE A 161 10.80 -24.64 4.13
C ILE A 161 11.80 -23.48 4.27
N ASP A 162 12.42 -23.04 3.17
CA ASP A 162 13.40 -21.93 3.13
C ASP A 162 12.82 -20.64 2.51
N THR A 163 11.49 -20.56 2.36
CA THR A 163 10.84 -19.43 1.68
C THR A 163 10.90 -18.18 2.55
N ALA A 164 11.42 -17.08 1.99
CA ALA A 164 11.26 -15.76 2.58
C ALA A 164 9.81 -15.27 2.43
N ILE A 165 9.25 -14.74 3.51
CA ILE A 165 7.90 -14.19 3.55
C ILE A 165 7.99 -12.69 3.35
N THR A 166 7.36 -12.15 2.31
CA THR A 166 7.26 -10.71 2.08
C THR A 166 5.88 -10.21 2.48
N ILE A 167 5.82 -9.12 3.24
CA ILE A 167 4.58 -8.49 3.70
C ILE A 167 4.60 -7.04 3.21
N THR A 168 3.64 -6.69 2.38
CA THR A 168 3.45 -5.35 1.85
C THR A 168 2.49 -4.60 2.75
N MET A 169 2.94 -3.51 3.34
CA MET A 169 2.12 -2.57 4.11
C MET A 169 1.52 -1.52 3.16
N THR A 170 0.38 -0.96 3.53
CA THR A 170 -0.25 0.15 2.80
C THR A 170 0.62 1.41 2.72
N GLN A 171 1.66 1.50 3.57
CA GLN A 171 2.55 2.65 3.66
C GLN A 171 3.98 2.25 4.04
N SER A 172 4.93 3.14 3.78
CA SER A 172 6.34 2.90 4.13
C SER A 172 6.55 2.75 5.64
N VAL A 173 7.27 1.70 6.01
CA VAL A 173 7.60 1.35 7.39
C VAL A 173 8.84 2.11 7.86
N SER A 174 8.86 2.51 9.12
CA SER A 174 10.03 3.06 9.80
C SER A 174 10.93 1.92 10.28
N SER A 175 12.14 1.80 9.74
CA SER A 175 13.11 0.79 10.19
C SER A 175 13.43 0.93 11.68
N ALA A 176 13.48 2.17 12.20
CA ALA A 176 13.71 2.45 13.61
C ALA A 176 12.62 1.88 14.55
N SER A 177 11.44 1.56 14.03
CA SER A 177 10.38 0.91 14.82
C SER A 177 10.54 -0.61 14.90
N LEU A 178 11.33 -1.21 14.00
CA LEU A 178 11.49 -2.66 13.92
C LEU A 178 12.60 -3.19 14.83
N TYR A 179 13.57 -2.37 15.21
CA TYR A 179 14.76 -2.80 15.93
C TYR A 179 14.89 -2.08 17.27
N ASP A 180 15.43 -2.77 18.28
CA ASP A 180 15.71 -2.17 19.57
C ASP A 180 16.84 -1.12 19.43
N PRO A 181 16.59 0.16 19.75
CA PRO A 181 17.60 1.21 19.63
C PRO A 181 18.80 1.01 20.58
N SER A 182 18.69 0.14 21.58
CA SER A 182 19.78 -0.21 22.50
C SER A 182 20.68 -1.34 21.98
N ASP A 183 20.25 -2.10 20.96
CA ASP A 183 21.06 -3.11 20.28
C ASP A 183 21.54 -2.58 18.92
N THR A 184 22.75 -2.04 18.90
CA THR A 184 23.37 -1.48 17.67
C THR A 184 23.65 -2.51 16.57
N THR A 185 23.51 -3.80 16.87
CA THR A 185 23.70 -4.89 15.91
C THR A 185 22.39 -5.48 15.39
N ALA A 186 21.26 -5.17 16.02
CA ALA A 186 19.96 -5.74 15.68
C ALA A 186 19.55 -5.51 14.23
N GLU A 187 19.73 -4.29 13.71
CA GLU A 187 19.41 -3.98 12.31
C GLU A 187 20.31 -4.73 11.32
N ALA A 188 21.61 -4.85 11.62
CA ALA A 188 22.55 -5.56 10.76
C ALA A 188 22.29 -7.08 10.73
N ASP A 189 21.84 -7.64 11.84
CA ASP A 189 21.52 -9.06 11.98
C ASP A 189 20.06 -9.39 11.59
N GLY A 190 19.23 -8.37 11.35
CA GLY A 190 17.79 -8.51 11.10
C GLY A 190 16.97 -8.95 12.31
N ARG A 191 17.47 -8.74 13.54
CA ARG A 191 16.77 -9.14 14.78
C ARG A 191 15.72 -8.12 15.16
N SER A 192 14.47 -8.35 14.75
CA SER A 192 13.35 -7.46 15.08
C SER A 192 12.69 -7.79 16.42
N TRP A 193 12.30 -6.75 17.16
CA TRP A 193 11.46 -6.87 18.37
C TRP A 193 9.95 -6.72 18.11
N ALA A 194 9.57 -6.28 16.92
CA ALA A 194 8.20 -5.90 16.57
C ALA A 194 7.60 -6.85 15.51
N VAL A 195 8.46 -7.56 14.77
CA VAL A 195 8.08 -8.61 13.84
C VAL A 195 8.74 -9.91 14.28
N SER A 196 7.94 -10.96 14.42
CA SER A 196 8.41 -12.27 14.89
C SER A 196 7.73 -13.40 14.13
N MET A 197 8.40 -14.54 14.02
CA MET A 197 7.83 -15.75 13.44
C MET A 197 7.59 -16.79 14.55
N TYR A 198 6.46 -17.47 14.48
CA TYR A 198 6.14 -18.58 15.38
C TYR A 198 5.73 -19.81 14.60
N ASN A 199 5.89 -20.99 15.21
CA ASN A 199 5.28 -22.22 14.73
C ASN A 199 3.86 -22.40 15.30
N ALA A 200 3.18 -23.49 14.93
CA ALA A 200 1.82 -23.82 15.38
C ALA A 200 1.66 -23.92 16.91
N SER A 201 2.75 -24.15 17.65
CA SER A 201 2.76 -24.18 19.12
C SER A 201 3.08 -22.83 19.75
N MET A 202 3.12 -21.75 18.95
CA MET A 202 3.53 -20.40 19.37
C MET A 202 4.96 -20.34 19.94
N VAL A 203 5.80 -21.28 19.54
CA VAL A 203 7.24 -21.24 19.84
C VAL A 203 7.91 -20.34 18.81
N ASP A 204 8.74 -19.43 19.30
CA ASP A 204 9.49 -18.50 18.47
C ASP A 204 10.40 -19.24 17.49
N VAL A 205 10.38 -18.80 16.24
CA VAL A 205 11.22 -19.30 15.16
C VAL A 205 12.19 -18.19 14.81
N GLU A 206 13.47 -18.50 14.94
CA GLU A 206 14.53 -17.54 14.63
C GLU A 206 14.43 -17.12 13.15
N CYS A 207 14.36 -15.81 12.94
CA CYS A 207 14.23 -15.22 11.62
C CYS A 207 14.98 -13.90 11.52
N GLN A 208 15.32 -13.52 10.30
CA GLN A 208 15.88 -12.23 9.94
C GLN A 208 14.80 -11.39 9.28
N VAL A 209 14.60 -10.19 9.80
CA VAL A 209 13.66 -9.21 9.31
C VAL A 209 14.43 -8.08 8.65
N THR A 210 14.04 -7.76 7.42
CA THR A 210 14.54 -6.58 6.70
C THR A 210 13.36 -5.77 6.18
N VAL A 211 13.59 -4.49 5.93
CA VAL A 211 12.54 -3.59 5.46
C VAL A 211 13.06 -2.70 4.35
N LEU A 212 12.28 -2.58 3.28
CA LEU A 212 12.53 -1.66 2.19
C LEU A 212 11.23 -0.95 1.82
N ALA A 213 11.18 0.35 2.06
CA ALA A 213 9.97 1.16 1.91
C ALA A 213 8.79 0.55 2.68
N ASN A 214 7.76 0.07 1.99
CA ASN A 214 6.55 -0.53 2.57
C ASN A 214 6.58 -2.07 2.63
N VAL A 215 7.69 -2.70 2.23
CA VAL A 215 7.81 -4.17 2.23
C VAL A 215 8.69 -4.62 3.39
N ILE A 216 8.13 -5.47 4.25
CA ILE A 216 8.85 -6.21 5.29
C ILE A 216 9.16 -7.60 4.73
N THR A 217 10.41 -8.03 4.80
CA THR A 217 10.83 -9.39 4.40
C THR A 217 11.29 -10.14 5.64
N VAL A 218 10.68 -11.29 5.89
CA VAL A 218 10.98 -12.18 7.01
C VAL A 218 11.56 -13.48 6.44
N THR A 219 12.83 -13.73 6.73
CA THR A 219 13.55 -14.92 6.26
C THR A 219 13.81 -15.83 7.45
N PRO A 220 13.38 -17.10 7.44
CA PRO A 220 13.73 -18.02 8.52
C PRO A 220 15.24 -18.24 8.55
N SER A 221 15.85 -18.18 9.74
CA SER A 221 17.32 -18.30 9.90
C SER A 221 17.82 -19.73 9.70
N ILE A 222 16.91 -20.71 9.82
CA ILE A 222 17.13 -22.13 9.55
C ILE A 222 15.93 -22.67 8.76
N PRO A 223 16.09 -23.78 8.02
CA PRO A 223 14.97 -24.42 7.35
C PRO A 223 13.83 -24.74 8.31
N LEU A 224 12.61 -24.34 7.92
CA LEU A 224 11.42 -24.57 8.73
C LEU A 224 11.09 -26.06 8.82
N VAL A 225 10.35 -26.42 9.87
CA VAL A 225 9.82 -27.78 10.02
C VAL A 225 8.77 -28.00 8.95
N ASN A 226 8.84 -29.16 8.30
CA ASN A 226 7.93 -29.52 7.24
C ASN A 226 6.54 -29.90 7.77
N ASP A 227 5.50 -29.66 6.97
CA ASP A 227 4.09 -29.92 7.30
C ASP A 227 3.62 -29.26 8.61
N VAL A 228 4.18 -28.08 8.92
CA VAL A 228 3.86 -27.30 10.13
C VAL A 228 3.31 -25.94 9.73
N GLN A 229 2.26 -25.50 10.42
CA GLN A 229 1.78 -24.13 10.29
C GLN A 229 2.74 -23.17 11.01
N HIS A 230 3.03 -22.06 10.35
CA HIS A 230 3.79 -20.94 10.85
C HIS A 230 2.97 -19.66 10.76
N VAL A 231 3.35 -18.68 11.57
CA VAL A 231 2.76 -17.34 11.57
C VAL A 231 3.85 -16.30 11.65
N VAL A 232 3.80 -15.29 10.78
CA VAL A 232 4.53 -14.04 10.97
C VAL A 232 3.57 -13.05 11.66
N ARG A 233 3.98 -12.56 12.83
CA ARG A 233 3.23 -11.58 13.61
C ARG A 233 3.87 -10.20 13.45
N ILE A 234 3.08 -9.22 13.01
CA ILE A 234 3.43 -7.80 12.99
C ILE A 234 2.75 -7.12 14.17
N THR A 235 3.55 -6.69 15.15
CA THR A 235 3.07 -6.14 16.42
C THR A 235 2.42 -4.78 16.23
N GLY A 236 1.16 -4.66 16.69
CA GLY A 236 0.41 -3.43 16.78
C GLY A 236 0.41 -2.81 18.18
N ALA A 237 -0.17 -1.61 18.29
CA ALA A 237 -0.27 -0.84 19.52
C ALA A 237 -1.19 -1.47 20.57
N ASP A 238 -2.03 -2.42 20.16
CA ASP A 238 -2.87 -3.23 21.04
C ASP A 238 -2.07 -4.18 21.94
N LEU A 239 -0.89 -4.62 21.50
CA LEU A 239 -0.05 -5.57 22.23
C LEU A 239 1.22 -4.94 22.83
N SER A 240 1.74 -3.87 22.26
CA SER A 240 3.02 -3.31 22.69
C SER A 240 3.13 -1.80 22.44
N PRO A 241 3.80 -1.05 23.33
CA PRO A 241 4.21 0.34 23.04
C PRO A 241 5.28 0.41 21.93
N TYR A 242 5.92 -0.72 21.60
CA TYR A 242 6.90 -0.86 20.52
C TYR A 242 6.27 -1.43 19.25
N ALA A 243 5.10 -0.92 18.89
CA ALA A 243 4.40 -1.32 17.68
C ALA A 243 5.21 -0.95 16.43
N VAL A 244 4.98 -1.67 15.33
CA VAL A 244 5.49 -1.26 14.03
C VAL A 244 4.91 0.11 13.69
N GLN A 245 5.77 1.01 13.22
CA GLN A 245 5.38 2.35 12.80
C GLN A 245 5.63 2.55 11.31
N ASN A 246 4.81 3.39 10.69
CA ASN A 246 5.19 3.97 9.42
C ASN A 246 6.29 5.02 9.62
N ARG A 247 6.86 5.53 8.52
CA ARG A 247 7.91 6.57 8.55
C ARG A 247 7.50 7.87 9.22
N GLN A 248 6.21 8.03 9.52
CA GLN A 248 5.66 9.23 10.12
C GLN A 248 5.30 9.06 11.60
N GLY A 249 5.59 7.89 12.17
CA GLY A 249 5.44 7.59 13.59
C GLY A 249 4.05 7.10 13.99
N ASP A 250 3.14 6.88 13.05
CA ASP A 250 1.85 6.26 13.40
C ASP A 250 2.07 4.77 13.63
N ASN A 251 1.53 4.27 14.74
CA ASN A 251 1.56 2.86 15.06
C ASN A 251 0.58 2.08 14.18
N LEU A 252 0.95 0.84 13.84
CA LEU A 252 0.00 -0.18 13.44
C LEU A 252 -1.03 -0.34 14.57
N ALA A 253 -2.30 -0.10 14.29
CA ALA A 253 -3.31 0.03 15.34
C ALA A 253 -3.56 -1.29 16.10
N VAL A 254 -3.59 -2.40 15.36
CA VAL A 254 -3.88 -3.74 15.87
C VAL A 254 -2.86 -4.70 15.30
N THR A 255 -2.43 -5.67 16.10
CA THR A 255 -1.50 -6.72 15.69
C THR A 255 -2.10 -7.53 14.54
N GLN A 256 -1.30 -7.73 13.49
CA GLN A 256 -1.71 -8.46 12.29
C GLN A 256 -0.83 -9.69 12.09
N ASN A 257 -1.41 -10.74 11.53
CA ASN A 257 -0.77 -12.04 11.37
C ASN A 257 -0.85 -12.46 9.90
N VAL A 258 0.19 -13.15 9.44
CA VAL A 258 0.22 -13.85 8.15
C VAL A 258 0.53 -15.30 8.42
N PHE A 259 -0.41 -16.19 8.13
CA PHE A 259 -0.28 -17.63 8.33
C PHE A 259 0.17 -18.32 7.05
N PHE A 260 0.96 -19.37 7.19
CA PHE A 260 1.30 -20.27 6.09
C PHE A 260 1.66 -21.65 6.63
N THR A 261 1.54 -22.68 5.79
CA THR A 261 1.90 -24.05 6.12
C THR A 261 3.00 -24.51 5.19
N THR A 262 4.12 -24.95 5.76
CA THR A 262 5.19 -25.56 4.98
C THR A 262 4.74 -26.90 4.40
N GLY A 263 5.31 -27.30 3.27
CA GLY A 263 5.04 -28.62 2.71
C GLY A 263 6.24 -29.27 2.08
N SER A 264 6.08 -30.58 1.85
CA SER A 264 7.13 -31.48 1.45
C SER A 264 7.58 -31.22 0.01
N LYS A 265 8.62 -30.40 -0.19
CA LYS A 265 9.28 -30.30 -1.49
C LYS A 265 10.22 -31.49 -1.71
N ILE A 266 9.78 -32.47 -2.49
CA ILE A 266 10.69 -33.47 -3.07
C ILE A 266 11.42 -32.80 -4.24
N THR A 267 12.71 -32.50 -4.07
CA THR A 267 13.57 -32.03 -5.16
C THR A 267 14.26 -33.25 -5.77
N VAL A 268 13.99 -33.54 -7.05
CA VAL A 268 14.70 -34.58 -7.80
C VAL A 268 15.72 -33.89 -8.70
N ASP A 269 16.98 -33.89 -8.29
CA ASP A 269 18.08 -33.46 -9.16
C ASP A 269 18.37 -34.58 -10.17
N ILE A 270 18.01 -34.37 -11.42
CA ILE A 270 18.47 -35.22 -12.52
C ILE A 270 19.80 -34.63 -13.00
N THR A 271 20.92 -35.21 -12.55
CA THR A 271 22.23 -34.92 -13.13
C THR A 271 22.30 -35.61 -14.49
N GLU A 272 22.44 -34.85 -15.58
CA GLU A 272 22.82 -35.38 -16.89
C GLU A 272 24.25 -35.91 -16.81
N ASP A 273 24.46 -37.14 -16.34
CA ASP A 273 25.80 -37.74 -16.37
C ASP A 273 25.88 -39.13 -17.00
N GLU A 274 24.87 -39.56 -17.77
CA GLU A 274 24.95 -40.82 -18.53
C GLU A 274 24.23 -40.79 -19.91
N ALA A 275 24.13 -39.65 -20.58
CA ALA A 275 23.53 -39.60 -21.93
C ALA A 275 24.44 -40.15 -23.06
N ALA A 276 25.68 -40.56 -22.78
CA ALA A 276 26.63 -40.99 -23.81
C ALA A 276 26.78 -42.51 -24.00
N ALA A 277 26.06 -43.37 -23.28
CA ALA A 277 26.23 -44.82 -23.43
C ALA A 277 24.90 -45.57 -23.55
N LYS A 278 24.59 -45.93 -24.81
CA LYS A 278 23.63 -46.95 -25.29
C LYS A 278 22.19 -46.48 -25.49
N GLY A 279 21.80 -46.49 -26.76
CA GLY A 279 20.45 -46.22 -27.20
C GLY A 279 19.41 -47.17 -26.59
N SER A 280 18.24 -46.57 -26.33
CA SER A 280 16.98 -47.19 -25.92
C SER A 280 16.99 -47.95 -24.59
N THR A 281 16.55 -47.31 -23.50
CA THR A 281 15.68 -47.98 -22.52
C THR A 281 14.91 -46.95 -21.67
N ILE A 282 13.68 -47.33 -21.32
CA ILE A 282 12.80 -46.73 -20.31
C ILE A 282 13.59 -46.20 -19.11
N TYR A 283 13.41 -44.93 -18.76
CA TYR A 283 13.93 -44.33 -17.53
C TYR A 283 13.33 -45.06 -16.32
N ARG A 284 14.14 -45.88 -15.65
CA ARG A 284 13.90 -46.25 -14.25
C ARG A 284 14.85 -45.39 -13.42
N PRO A 285 14.36 -44.43 -12.63
CA PRO A 285 15.24 -43.74 -11.70
C PRO A 285 15.86 -44.78 -10.77
N THR A 286 17.19 -44.86 -10.80
CA THR A 286 17.95 -45.62 -9.81
C THR A 286 17.79 -44.87 -8.49
N PRO A 287 17.20 -45.46 -7.44
CA PRO A 287 17.05 -44.76 -6.17
C PRO A 287 18.46 -44.52 -5.61
N ILE A 288 18.88 -43.25 -5.56
CA ILE A 288 19.95 -42.86 -4.65
C ILE A 288 19.36 -43.03 -3.25
N VAL A 289 19.82 -44.07 -2.55
CA VAL A 289 19.38 -44.36 -1.19
C VAL A 289 19.80 -43.21 -0.27
N GLN A 290 18.84 -42.42 0.20
CA GLN A 290 18.92 -41.77 1.50
C GLN A 290 17.60 -41.93 2.26
N ARG A 291 17.64 -42.89 3.20
CA ARG A 291 16.64 -43.32 4.20
C ARG A 291 15.40 -44.06 3.65
N PRO A 292 15.11 -45.27 4.16
CA PRO A 292 13.77 -45.84 4.04
C PRO A 292 12.79 -44.90 4.75
N LEU A 293 11.66 -44.64 4.12
CA LEU A 293 10.47 -44.18 4.83
C LEU A 293 10.09 -45.33 5.78
N GLU A 294 10.46 -45.25 7.07
CA GLU A 294 9.95 -46.18 8.08
C GLU A 294 8.47 -45.87 8.30
N VAL A 295 7.61 -46.52 7.52
CA VAL A 295 6.22 -46.70 7.89
C VAL A 295 6.20 -47.79 8.97
N ASN A 296 6.29 -47.39 10.24
CA ASN A 296 6.00 -48.29 11.35
C ASN A 296 4.50 -48.61 11.36
N ALA A 297 4.09 -49.62 10.58
CA ALA A 297 2.79 -50.25 10.71
C ALA A 297 2.87 -51.30 11.83
N THR A 298 2.50 -50.91 13.06
CA THR A 298 2.35 -51.83 14.19
C THR A 298 0.94 -52.43 14.30
N ASP A 299 0.26 -52.73 13.18
CA ASP A 299 -0.99 -53.50 13.22
C ASP A 299 -1.37 -54.10 11.84
N PRO A 300 -1.49 -55.44 11.68
CA PRO A 300 -1.92 -56.06 10.43
C PRO A 300 -3.41 -55.90 10.07
N GLU A 301 -4.27 -55.36 10.95
CA GLU A 301 -5.74 -55.43 10.74
C GLU A 301 -6.45 -54.14 10.27
N GLN A 302 -5.76 -53.01 10.05
CA GLN A 302 -6.42 -51.76 9.58
C GLN A 302 -6.31 -51.48 8.07
N HIS A 303 -6.45 -52.52 7.23
CA HIS A 303 -6.60 -52.36 5.79
C HIS A 303 -8.03 -51.93 5.41
N ALA A 304 -8.35 -50.62 5.45
CA ALA A 304 -9.50 -50.10 4.68
C ALA A 304 -9.59 -48.58 4.39
N THR A 305 -8.92 -47.66 5.10
CA THR A 305 -9.30 -46.22 4.97
C THR A 305 -8.19 -45.21 4.73
N HIS A 306 -6.93 -45.61 4.56
CA HIS A 306 -5.86 -44.66 4.24
C HIS A 306 -5.44 -44.82 2.77
N GLN A 307 -6.22 -44.22 1.87
CA GLN A 307 -5.69 -43.86 0.56
C GLN A 307 -4.58 -42.84 0.78
N SER A 308 -3.33 -43.32 0.75
CA SER A 308 -2.15 -42.50 0.56
C SER A 308 -2.37 -41.62 -0.67
N THR A 309 -2.65 -40.33 -0.46
CA THR A 309 -2.47 -39.32 -1.48
C THR A 309 -0.99 -39.27 -1.81
N PHE A 310 -0.59 -39.94 -2.89
CA PHE A 310 0.75 -39.79 -3.43
C PHE A 310 0.99 -38.30 -3.73
N PRO A 311 2.10 -37.70 -3.28
CA PRO A 311 2.41 -36.33 -3.65
C PRO A 311 2.56 -36.22 -5.17
N THR A 312 1.96 -35.17 -5.75
CA THR A 312 2.08 -34.86 -7.18
C THR A 312 3.51 -34.38 -7.46
N ILE A 313 4.33 -35.23 -8.08
CA ILE A 313 5.67 -34.85 -8.53
C ILE A 313 5.53 -34.05 -9.83
N THR A 314 5.81 -32.75 -9.79
CA THR A 314 5.93 -31.92 -10.99
C THR A 314 7.40 -31.91 -11.44
N VAL A 315 7.69 -32.54 -12.57
CA VAL A 315 9.02 -32.52 -13.19
C VAL A 315 9.06 -31.41 -14.23
N GLN A 316 9.89 -30.39 -14.03
CA GLN A 316 10.23 -29.41 -15.07
C GLN A 316 11.53 -29.83 -15.76
N PHE A 317 11.51 -29.92 -17.09
CA PHE A 317 12.70 -30.08 -17.90
C PHE A 317 13.22 -28.69 -18.26
N THR A 318 14.47 -28.37 -17.90
CA THR A 318 15.21 -27.22 -18.42
C THR A 318 16.26 -27.68 -19.42
#